data_AF-A0A2I1HKA8-F1
#
_entry.id   AF-A0A2I1HKA8-F1
#
_cell.length_a   1.000
_cell.length_b   1.000
_cell.length_c   1.000
_cell.angle_alpha   90.00
_cell.angle_beta   90.00
_cell.angle_gamma   90.00
#
_symmetry.space_group_name_H-M   'P 1'
#
loop_
_entity.id
_entity.type
_entity.pdbx_description
1 polymer ?
#
loop_
_entity_poly.entity_id
_entity_poly.type
_entity_poly.pdbx_seq_one_letter_code
_entity_poly.pdbx_strand_id
1 'polypeptide(L)'
;MPLNNYRNLISFIDFNHDIVRRRHQRNMNRRIRRRIINRTYRRHISTNNANTFSNLITQLPLQITNDPFTNQLFNGNLMKKLRSYRGVKIHQSEI
;
A
#
# COMPACT_ATOMS: atom_id res chain seq x y z
N MET A 1 -10.45 57.74 29.54
CA MET A 1 -9.48 56.62 29.56
C MET A 1 -10.01 55.47 28.69
N PRO A 2 -9.53 55.27 27.44
CA PRO A 2 -10.09 54.30 26.50
C PRO A 2 -9.25 53.01 26.33
N LEU A 3 -8.33 52.70 27.25
CA LEU A 3 -7.37 51.57 27.14
C LEU A 3 -8.03 50.17 27.22
N ASN A 4 -9.22 50.07 27.83
CA ASN A 4 -9.90 48.78 28.02
C ASN A 4 -10.48 48.19 26.72
N ASN A 5 -10.81 49.04 25.73
CA ASN A 5 -11.41 48.57 24.48
C ASN A 5 -10.41 47.80 23.61
N TYR A 6 -9.15 48.22 23.57
CA TYR A 6 -8.13 47.55 22.76
C TYR A 6 -7.72 46.19 23.31
N ARG A 7 -7.67 46.04 24.65
CA ARG A 7 -7.37 44.75 25.30
C ARG A 7 -8.42 43.68 25.00
N ASN A 8 -9.68 44.08 24.95
CA ASN A 8 -10.79 43.17 24.64
C ASN A 8 -10.81 42.73 23.17
N LEU A 9 -10.37 43.61 22.26
CA LEU A 9 -10.27 43.27 20.84
C LEU A 9 -9.12 42.28 20.57
N ILE A 10 -7.97 42.50 21.20
CA ILE A 10 -6.79 41.61 21.08
C ILE A 10 -7.12 40.21 21.59
N SER A 11 -7.74 40.10 22.78
CA SER A 11 -8.11 38.79 23.34
C SER A 11 -9.12 38.03 22.47
N PHE A 12 -10.04 38.75 21.82
CA PHE A 12 -11.00 38.16 20.89
C PHE A 12 -10.32 37.65 19.60
N ILE A 13 -9.36 38.40 19.06
CA ILE A 13 -8.58 37.99 17.89
C ILE A 13 -7.75 36.74 18.20
N ASP A 14 -7.05 36.73 19.35
CA ASP A 14 -6.23 35.60 19.79
C ASP A 14 -7.07 34.33 19.99
N PHE A 15 -8.25 34.47 20.59
CA PHE A 15 -9.19 33.37 20.78
C PHE A 15 -9.65 32.76 19.45
N ASN A 16 -10.01 33.61 18.48
CA ASN A 16 -10.42 33.14 17.15
C ASN A 16 -9.27 32.47 16.41
N HIS A 17 -8.06 33.04 16.50
CA HIS A 17 -6.88 32.47 15.87
C HIS A 17 -6.55 31.08 16.45
N ASP A 18 -6.68 30.89 17.77
CA ASP A 18 -6.46 29.60 18.40
C ASP A 18 -7.55 28.56 18.02
N ILE A 19 -8.81 28.97 17.84
CA ILE A 19 -9.87 28.08 17.30
C ILE A 19 -9.52 27.60 15.89
N VAL A 20 -9.10 28.50 15.01
CA VAL A 20 -8.71 28.16 13.64
C VAL A 20 -7.51 27.23 13.64
N ARG A 21 -6.49 27.52 14.44
CA ARG A 21 -5.31 26.66 14.63
C ARG A 21 -5.68 25.26 15.11
N ARG A 22 -6.52 25.16 16.15
CA ARG A 22 -7.02 23.87 16.66
C ARG A 22 -7.80 23.08 15.61
N ARG A 23 -8.63 23.74 14.80
CA ARG A 23 -9.37 23.10 13.70
C ARG A 23 -8.44 22.58 12.62
N HIS A 24 -7.45 23.37 12.22
CA HIS A 24 -6.44 22.95 11.24
C HIS A 24 -5.64 21.74 11.74
N GLN A 25 -5.18 21.77 12.99
CA GLN A 25 -4.43 20.67 13.61
C GLN A 25 -5.26 19.38 13.64
N ARG A 26 -6.55 19.46 14.00
CA ARG A 26 -7.46 18.30 13.99
C ARG A 26 -7.59 17.69 12.59
N ASN A 27 -7.70 18.52 11.55
CA ASN A 27 -7.79 18.05 10.17
C ASN A 27 -6.49 17.40 9.70
N MET A 28 -5.35 17.97 10.05
CA MET A 28 -4.03 17.39 9.76
C MET A 28 -3.84 16.04 10.47
N ASN A 29 -4.17 15.96 11.76
CA ASN A 29 -4.10 14.72 12.53
C ASN A 29 -4.99 13.63 11.94
N ARG A 30 -6.21 13.98 11.47
CA ARG A 30 -7.10 13.04 10.75
C ARG A 30 -6.47 12.53 9.45
N ARG A 31 -5.85 13.41 8.66
CA ARG A 31 -5.16 13.04 7.41
C ARG A 31 -3.97 12.11 7.67
N ILE A 32 -3.15 12.42 8.68
CA ILE A 32 -2.01 11.60 9.08
C ILE A 32 -2.49 10.22 9.54
N ARG A 33 -3.50 10.14 10.41
CA ARG A 33 -4.08 8.86 10.85
C ARG A 33 -4.55 8.00 9.67
N ARG A 34 -5.28 8.58 8.71
CA ARG A 34 -5.73 7.85 7.51
C ARG A 34 -4.55 7.31 6.68
N ARG A 35 -3.48 8.10 6.52
CA ARG A 35 -2.27 7.64 5.81
C ARG A 35 -1.59 6.47 6.52
N ILE A 36 -1.49 6.53 7.85
CA ILE A 36 -0.92 5.44 8.65
C ILE A 36 -1.77 4.18 8.48
N ILE A 37 -3.08 4.25 8.75
CA ILE A 37 -4.00 3.10 8.63
C ILE A 37 -3.93 2.47 7.24
N ASN A 38 -3.98 3.28 6.17
CA ASN A 38 -3.92 2.77 4.80
C ASN A 38 -2.58 2.10 4.48
N ARG A 39 -1.46 2.61 5.04
CA ARG A 39 -0.15 1.97 4.90
C ARG A 39 -0.09 0.65 5.65
N THR A 40 -0.60 0.58 6.88
CA THR A 40 -0.62 -0.66 7.66
C THR A 40 -1.49 -1.71 6.98
N TYR A 41 -2.69 -1.33 6.53
CA TYR A 41 -3.62 -2.22 5.85
C TYR A 41 -3.02 -2.83 4.57
N ARG A 42 -2.38 -2.00 3.72
CA ARG A 42 -1.69 -2.51 2.52
C ARG A 42 -0.54 -3.46 2.84
N ARG A 43 0.24 -3.18 3.90
CA ARG A 43 1.32 -4.07 4.34
C ARG A 43 0.78 -5.40 4.85
N HIS A 44 -0.26 -5.39 5.68
CA HIS A 44 -0.87 -6.61 6.20
C HIS A 44 -1.49 -7.50 5.12
N ILE A 45 -2.12 -6.92 4.10
CA ILE A 45 -2.63 -7.69 2.95
C ILE A 45 -1.47 -8.38 2.21
N SER A 46 -0.37 -7.66 1.96
CA SER A 46 0.77 -8.22 1.25
C SER A 46 1.45 -9.35 2.01
N THR A 47 1.55 -9.26 3.34
CA THR A 47 2.20 -10.29 4.16
C THR A 47 1.30 -11.50 4.39
N ASN A 48 0.00 -11.29 4.58
CA ASN A 48 -0.92 -12.41 4.77
C ASN A 48 -1.04 -13.27 3.49
N ASN A 49 -1.09 -12.65 2.31
CA ASN A 49 -1.24 -13.38 1.06
C ASN A 49 0.02 -14.17 0.66
N ALA A 50 1.21 -13.66 0.94
CA ALA A 50 2.46 -14.37 0.65
C ALA A 50 2.62 -15.61 1.56
N ASN A 51 2.28 -15.46 2.84
CA ASN A 51 2.39 -16.55 3.81
C ASN A 51 1.33 -17.63 3.58
N THR A 52 0.10 -17.27 3.22
CA THR A 52 -0.94 -18.25 2.90
C THR A 52 -0.62 -19.06 1.65
N PHE A 53 -0.09 -18.44 0.59
CA PHE A 53 0.30 -19.15 -0.61
C PHE A 53 1.47 -20.11 -0.36
N SER A 54 2.48 -19.68 0.40
CA SER A 54 3.58 -20.56 0.80
C SER A 54 3.10 -21.75 1.62
N ASN A 55 2.18 -21.54 2.57
CA ASN A 55 1.61 -22.61 3.39
C ASN A 55 0.76 -23.60 2.58
N LEU A 56 0.08 -23.13 1.53
CA LEU A 56 -0.68 -24.02 0.64
C LEU A 56 0.24 -24.92 -0.18
N ILE A 57 1.35 -24.38 -0.70
CA ILE A 57 2.32 -25.17 -1.47
C ILE A 57 2.96 -26.26 -0.62
N THR A 58 3.32 -25.96 0.64
CA THR A 58 3.96 -26.94 1.53
C THR A 58 3.01 -28.05 1.97
N GLN A 59 1.69 -27.88 1.83
CA GLN A 59 0.68 -28.88 2.14
C GLN A 59 0.30 -29.76 0.94
N LEU A 60 0.84 -29.49 -0.26
CA LEU A 60 0.57 -30.32 -1.43
C LEU A 60 1.32 -31.66 -1.33
N PRO A 61 0.67 -32.79 -1.68
CA PRO A 61 1.34 -34.09 -1.78
C PRO A 61 2.59 -34.03 -2.66
N LEU A 62 3.68 -34.69 -2.24
CA LEU A 62 4.95 -34.73 -2.98
C LEU A 62 4.79 -35.18 -4.44
N GLN A 63 3.80 -36.02 -4.73
CA GLN A 63 3.50 -36.47 -6.10
C GLN A 63 3.07 -35.32 -7.00
N ILE A 64 2.35 -34.32 -6.46
CA ILE A 64 1.89 -33.14 -7.19
C ILE A 64 3.03 -32.13 -7.35
N THR A 65 3.93 -32.00 -6.38
CA THR A 65 5.05 -31.04 -6.46
C THR A 65 6.26 -31.56 -7.25
N ASN A 66 6.39 -32.89 -7.43
CA ASN A 66 7.48 -33.51 -8.20
C ASN A 66 7.17 -33.69 -9.69
N ASP A 67 5.93 -33.44 -10.14
CA ASP A 67 5.63 -33.44 -11.57
C ASP A 67 6.45 -32.35 -12.28
N PRO A 68 7.20 -32.65 -13.36
CA PRO A 68 7.99 -31.67 -14.09
C PRO A 68 7.18 -30.46 -14.57
N PHE A 69 5.87 -30.59 -14.82
CA PHE A 69 5.01 -29.45 -15.18
C PHE A 69 4.75 -28.53 -13.99
N THR A 70 4.33 -29.08 -12.86
CA THR A 70 4.09 -28.30 -11.62
C THR A 70 5.37 -27.69 -11.08
N ASN A 71 6.50 -28.41 -11.15
CA ASN A 71 7.81 -27.87 -10.77
C ASN A 71 8.20 -26.65 -11.62
N GLN A 72 7.90 -26.66 -12.92
CA GLN A 72 8.13 -25.48 -13.77
C GLN A 72 7.19 -24.32 -13.46
N LEU A 73 5.96 -24.62 -13.04
CA LEU A 73 4.95 -23.64 -12.66
C LEU A 73 5.33 -22.93 -11.35
N PHE A 74 5.66 -23.68 -10.31
CA PHE A 74 6.00 -23.13 -8.98
C PHE A 74 7.38 -22.46 -8.95
N ASN A 75 8.36 -22.95 -9.72
CA ASN A 75 9.68 -22.32 -9.82
C ASN A 75 9.72 -21.12 -10.79
N GLY A 76 8.59 -20.75 -11.40
CA GLY A 76 8.48 -19.60 -12.30
C GLY A 76 9.19 -19.77 -13.65
N ASN A 77 9.70 -20.96 -13.95
CA ASN A 77 10.41 -21.27 -15.18
C ASN A 77 9.46 -21.33 -16.39
N LEU A 78 8.21 -21.74 -16.17
CA LEU A 78 7.20 -21.80 -17.22
C LEU A 78 6.89 -20.41 -17.81
N MET A 79 6.71 -19.41 -16.94
CA MET A 79 6.41 -18.03 -17.36
C MET A 79 7.59 -17.36 -18.07
N LYS A 80 8.83 -17.66 -17.67
CA LYS A 80 10.04 -17.18 -18.36
C LYS A 80 10.18 -17.80 -19.75
N LYS A 81 9.95 -19.11 -19.85
CA LYS A 81 9.99 -19.86 -21.10
C LYS A 81 8.91 -19.40 -22.09
N LEU A 82 7.68 -19.20 -21.63
CA LEU A 82 6.58 -18.66 -22.47
C LEU A 82 6.84 -17.23 -22.94
N ARG A 83 7.41 -16.37 -22.10
CA ARG A 83 7.78 -15.00 -22.47
C ARG A 83 8.92 -14.97 -23.50
N SER A 84 9.89 -15.89 -23.38
CA SER A 84 10.94 -16.12 -24.37
C SER A 84 10.37 -16.55 -25.72
N TYR A 85 9.46 -17.53 -25.76
CA TYR A 85 8.81 -17.95 -27.01
C TYR A 85 7.95 -16.84 -27.65
N ARG A 86 7.32 -16.00 -26.82
CA ARG A 86 6.55 -14.84 -27.31
C ARG A 86 7.46 -13.77 -27.92
N GLY A 87 8.66 -13.55 -27.38
CA GLY A 87 9.67 -12.67 -27.98
C GLY A 87 10.26 -13.21 -29.28
N VAL A 88 10.48 -14.53 -29.38
CA VAL A 88 11.01 -15.18 -30.60
C VAL A 88 10.00 -15.17 -31.74
N LYS A 89 8.69 -15.32 -31.46
CA LYS A 89 7.65 -15.27 -32.50
C LYS A 89 7.42 -13.87 -33.08
N ILE A 90 7.69 -12.79 -32.32
CA ILE A 90 7.54 -11.41 -32.83
C ILE A 90 8.60 -11.12 -33.90
N HIS A 91 9.82 -11.65 -33.74
CA HIS A 91 10.90 -11.44 -34.72
C HIS A 91 10.82 -12.33 -35.98
N GLN A 92 10.01 -13.38 -35.98
CA GLN A 92 9.84 -14.26 -37.16
C GLN A 92 8.68 -13.84 -38.07
N SER A 93 7.84 -12.88 -37.63
CA SER A 93 6.72 -12.35 -38.44
C SER A 93 7.07 -11.04 -39.17
N GLU A 94 8.32 -10.60 -39.14
CA GLU A 94 8.83 -9.39 -39.80
C GLU A 94 9.88 -9.71 -40.88
N ILE A 95 9.76 -10.85 -41.58
CA ILE A 95 10.51 -11.17 -42.79
C ILE A 95 9.53 -11.61 -43.88
#